data_AF-A0A2M9PEN0-F1
#
_entry.id   AF-A0A2M9PEN0-F1
#
_cell.length_a   1.000
_cell.length_b   1.000
_cell.length_c   1.000
_cell.angle_alpha   90.00
_cell.angle_beta   90.00
_cell.angle_gamma   90.00
#
_symmetry.space_group_name_H-M   'P 1'
#
loop_
_entity.id
_entity.type
_entity.pdbx_description
1 polymer ?
#
loop_
_entity_poly.entity_id
_entity_poly.type
_entity_poly.pdbx_seq_one_letter_code
_entity_poly.pdbx_strand_id
1 'polypeptide(L)'
;MACSGKASRADPAQVRALAAELALTGPLTVGRIADRLGTSSRTLQRHLADQGVSLRAIVEQSRLEIARVLLCKTDLDVQEIAARTGYSTPSGFARAFARWAGSPPRKYRKASGRPGLI
;
A
#
# COMPACT_ATOMS: atom_id res chain seq x y z
N MET A 1 19.92 -14.96 -26.20
CA MET A 1 18.57 -15.41 -25.78
C MET A 1 18.47 -15.19 -24.27
N ALA A 2 17.59 -14.41 -23.64
CA ALA A 2 16.34 -13.76 -24.01
C ALA A 2 16.21 -12.42 -23.25
N CYS A 3 16.02 -11.31 -23.97
CA CYS A 3 15.89 -9.96 -23.38
C CYS A 3 14.46 -9.40 -23.40
N SER A 4 13.43 -10.19 -23.73
CA SER A 4 12.10 -9.65 -24.02
C SER A 4 11.09 -9.63 -22.85
N GLY A 5 11.46 -10.05 -21.63
CA GLY A 5 10.48 -10.32 -20.56
C GLY A 5 10.43 -9.36 -19.37
N LYS A 6 11.34 -8.37 -19.26
CA LYS A 6 11.47 -7.54 -18.04
C LYS A 6 10.70 -6.22 -18.07
N ALA A 7 10.55 -5.59 -19.25
CA ALA A 7 9.84 -4.31 -19.37
C ALA A 7 8.34 -4.44 -19.03
N SER A 8 7.69 -5.55 -19.45
CA SER A 8 6.27 -5.78 -19.15
C SER A 8 5.99 -6.05 -17.66
N ARG A 9 6.99 -6.52 -16.89
CA ARG A 9 6.81 -6.84 -15.45
C ARG A 9 6.81 -5.61 -14.54
N ALA A 10 7.38 -4.50 -14.99
CA ALA A 10 7.51 -3.28 -14.20
C ALA A 10 6.56 -2.16 -14.67
N ASP A 11 5.51 -2.53 -15.43
CA ASP A 11 4.41 -1.63 -15.80
C ASP A 11 3.65 -1.15 -14.53
N PRO A 12 3.34 0.15 -14.40
CA PRO A 12 2.50 0.70 -13.34
C PRO A 12 1.22 -0.10 -13.04
N ALA A 13 0.52 -0.60 -14.06
CA ALA A 13 -0.71 -1.37 -13.88
C ALA A 13 -0.44 -2.72 -13.20
N GLN A 14 0.61 -3.40 -13.64
CA GLN A 14 1.05 -4.67 -13.04
C GLN A 14 1.51 -4.48 -11.60
N VAL A 15 2.25 -3.40 -11.32
CA VAL A 15 2.70 -3.07 -9.96
C VAL A 15 1.52 -2.81 -9.03
N ARG A 16 0.46 -2.14 -9.50
CA ARG A 16 -0.78 -1.94 -8.73
C ARG A 16 -1.50 -3.26 -8.46
N ALA A 17 -1.67 -4.11 -9.48
CA ALA A 17 -2.32 -5.40 -9.32
C ALA A 17 -1.57 -6.29 -8.31
N LEU A 18 -0.24 -6.34 -8.42
CA LEU A 18 0.61 -7.07 -7.48
C LEU A 18 0.56 -6.48 -6.07
N ALA A 19 0.51 -5.15 -5.93
CA ALA A 19 0.37 -4.50 -4.64
C ALA A 19 -0.96 -4.89 -3.95
N ALA A 20 -2.06 -4.99 -4.70
CA ALA A 20 -3.34 -5.45 -4.21
C ALA A 20 -3.30 -6.94 -3.77
N GLU A 21 -2.67 -7.81 -4.55
CA GLU A 21 -2.48 -9.22 -4.19
C GLU A 21 -1.64 -9.38 -2.92
N LEU A 22 -0.51 -8.69 -2.83
CA LEU A 22 0.41 -8.80 -1.69
C LEU A 22 -0.18 -8.28 -0.39
N ALA A 23 -1.09 -7.32 -0.48
CA ALA A 23 -1.83 -6.83 0.66
C ALA A 23 -2.75 -7.87 1.30
N LEU A 24 -3.26 -8.83 0.52
CA LEU A 24 -4.08 -9.92 1.05
C LEU A 24 -3.26 -10.94 1.84
N THR A 25 -1.95 -11.01 1.59
CA THR A 25 -1.06 -12.05 2.14
C THR A 25 -0.09 -11.52 3.19
N GLY A 26 -0.05 -10.21 3.44
CA GLY A 26 0.78 -9.62 4.49
C GLY A 26 1.14 -8.16 4.25
N PRO A 27 2.18 -7.63 4.93
CA PRO A 27 2.52 -6.21 4.89
C PRO A 27 2.95 -5.77 3.49
N LEU A 28 2.28 -4.78 2.92
CA LEU A 28 2.62 -4.24 1.61
C LEU A 28 3.86 -3.34 1.70
N THR A 29 5.03 -3.81 1.24
CA THR A 29 6.29 -3.03 1.24
C THR A 29 6.90 -2.97 -0.15
N VAL A 30 7.69 -1.92 -0.40
CA VAL A 30 8.43 -1.75 -1.67
C VAL A 30 9.36 -2.93 -1.95
N GLY A 31 10.04 -3.45 -0.91
CA GLY A 31 10.90 -4.63 -1.03
C GLY A 31 10.14 -5.84 -1.54
N ARG A 32 9.00 -6.18 -0.92
CA ARG A 32 8.18 -7.34 -1.33
C ARG A 32 7.69 -7.24 -2.77
N ILE A 33 7.33 -6.04 -3.23
CA ILE A 33 6.94 -5.83 -4.64
C ILE A 33 8.13 -6.08 -5.56
N ALA A 34 9.30 -5.52 -5.25
CA ALA A 34 10.50 -5.69 -6.04
C ALA A 34 10.94 -7.17 -6.10
N ASP A 35 10.94 -7.85 -4.96
CA ASP A 35 11.27 -9.27 -4.84
C ASP A 35 10.34 -10.13 -5.70
N ARG A 36 9.03 -9.87 -5.66
CA ARG A 36 8.03 -10.60 -6.47
C ARG A 36 8.15 -10.33 -7.96
N LEU A 37 8.69 -9.19 -8.36
CA LEU A 37 8.98 -8.86 -9.76
C LEU A 37 10.38 -9.34 -10.20
N GLY A 38 11.18 -9.90 -9.29
CA GLY A 38 12.54 -10.36 -9.58
C GLY A 38 13.50 -9.22 -9.93
N THR A 39 13.32 -8.05 -9.31
CA THR A 39 14.12 -6.84 -9.53
C THR A 39 14.51 -6.19 -8.21
N SER A 40 15.43 -5.24 -8.24
CA SER A 40 15.73 -4.42 -7.06
C SER A 40 14.76 -3.24 -6.96
N SER A 41 14.48 -2.78 -5.74
CA SER A 41 13.67 -1.59 -5.48
C SER A 41 14.16 -0.37 -6.26
N ARG A 42 15.48 -0.19 -6.39
CA ARG A 42 16.09 0.91 -7.14
C ARG A 42 15.79 0.82 -8.64
N THR A 43 15.93 -0.36 -9.22
CA THR A 43 15.64 -0.58 -10.65
C THR A 43 14.17 -0.36 -10.95
N LEU A 44 13.28 -0.88 -10.08
CA LEU A 44 11.84 -0.69 -10.22
C LEU A 44 11.44 0.79 -10.10
N GLN A 45 12.00 1.51 -9.11
CA GLN A 45 11.76 2.94 -8.95
C GLN A 45 12.21 3.74 -10.16
N ARG A 46 13.42 3.48 -10.68
CA ARG A 46 13.92 4.17 -11.87
C ARG A 46 13.02 3.91 -13.08
N HIS A 47 12.67 2.65 -13.33
CA HIS A 47 11.84 2.29 -14.48
C HIS A 47 10.44 2.92 -14.45
N LEU A 48 9.84 3.01 -13.26
CA LEU A 48 8.57 3.69 -13.08
C LEU A 48 8.73 5.22 -13.21
N ALA A 49 9.82 5.78 -12.69
CA ALA A 49 10.12 7.21 -12.79
C ALA A 49 10.35 7.65 -14.25
N ASP A 50 11.00 6.81 -15.07
CA ASP A 50 11.17 7.04 -16.52
C ASP A 50 9.81 7.11 -17.25
N GLN A 51 8.75 6.55 -16.66
CA GLN A 51 7.36 6.62 -17.13
C GLN A 51 6.54 7.70 -16.42
N GLY A 52 7.16 8.55 -15.59
CA GLY A 52 6.49 9.59 -14.82
C GLY A 52 5.71 9.08 -13.61
N VAL A 53 5.95 7.84 -13.17
CA VAL A 53 5.19 7.19 -12.09
C VAL A 53 6.09 6.94 -10.88
N SER A 54 5.60 7.26 -9.68
CA SER A 54 6.30 6.95 -8.44
C SER A 54 5.85 5.60 -7.88
N LEU A 55 6.78 4.65 -7.74
CA LEU A 55 6.52 3.39 -7.02
C LEU A 55 5.97 3.66 -5.62
N ARG A 56 6.54 4.66 -4.94
CA ARG A 56 6.09 5.05 -3.61
C ARG A 56 4.63 5.50 -3.66
N ALA A 57 4.24 6.33 -4.63
CA ALA A 57 2.86 6.76 -4.78
C ALA A 57 1.90 5.58 -5.03
N ILE A 58 2.29 4.60 -5.86
CA ILE A 58 1.49 3.39 -6.09
C ILE A 58 1.28 2.61 -4.77
N VAL A 59 2.36 2.37 -4.03
CA VAL A 59 2.29 1.66 -2.74
C VAL A 59 1.44 2.42 -1.73
N GLU A 60 1.65 3.73 -1.63
CA GLU A 60 0.90 4.61 -0.74
C GLU A 60 -0.60 4.59 -1.07
N GLN A 61 -0.96 4.71 -2.35
CA GLN A 61 -2.35 4.64 -2.81
C GLN A 61 -2.99 3.28 -2.51
N SER A 62 -2.27 2.19 -2.80
CA SER A 62 -2.76 0.83 -2.53
C SER A 62 -3.00 0.63 -1.02
N ARG A 63 -2.04 1.03 -0.18
CA ARG A 63 -2.16 0.99 1.29
C ARG A 63 -3.38 1.76 1.78
N LEU A 64 -3.67 2.92 1.20
CA LEU A 64 -4.83 3.74 1.56
C LEU A 64 -6.14 3.04 1.24
N GLU A 65 -6.27 2.42 0.07
CA GLU A 65 -7.47 1.68 -0.34
C GLU A 65 -7.75 0.52 0.62
N ILE A 66 -6.71 -0.26 0.94
CA ILE A 66 -6.81 -1.35 1.93
C ILE A 66 -7.18 -0.79 3.31
N ALA A 67 -6.52 0.27 3.76
CA ALA A 67 -6.81 0.89 5.04
C ALA A 67 -8.27 1.35 5.15
N ARG A 68 -8.81 1.97 4.09
CA ARG A 68 -10.23 2.39 4.04
C ARG A 68 -11.16 1.19 4.15
N VAL A 69 -10.89 0.12 3.40
CA VAL A 69 -11.68 -1.12 3.48
C VAL A 69 -11.62 -1.70 4.89
N LEU A 70 -10.44 -1.85 5.48
CA LEU A 70 -10.29 -2.39 6.83
C LEU A 70 -10.97 -1.50 7.88
N LEU A 71 -10.84 -0.18 7.79
CA LEU A 71 -11.47 0.76 8.73
C LEU A 71 -13.00 0.72 8.68
N CYS A 72 -13.58 0.48 7.50
CA CYS A 72 -15.04 0.47 7.30
C CYS A 72 -15.68 -0.92 7.41
N LYS A 73 -14.98 -1.99 7.04
CA LYS A 73 -15.55 -3.34 6.92
C LYS A 73 -15.15 -4.28 8.05
N THR A 74 -14.21 -3.88 8.91
CA THR A 74 -13.73 -4.72 10.01
C THR A 74 -13.67 -3.94 11.32
N ASP A 75 -13.61 -4.66 12.44
CA ASP A 75 -13.44 -4.08 13.78
C ASP A 75 -11.97 -4.14 14.26
N LEU A 76 -11.03 -4.36 13.33
CA LEU A 76 -9.60 -4.37 13.65
C LEU A 76 -9.17 -3.05 14.28
N ASP A 77 -8.30 -3.08 15.28
CA ASP A 77 -7.76 -1.86 15.84
C ASP A 77 -6.79 -1.16 14.87
N VAL A 78 -6.36 0.05 15.22
CA VAL A 78 -5.45 0.85 14.38
C VAL A 78 -4.06 0.22 14.29
N GLN A 79 -3.65 -0.56 15.30
CA GLN A 79 -2.34 -1.21 15.35
C GLN A 79 -2.27 -2.37 14.36
N GLU A 80 -3.28 -3.21 14.33
CA GLU A 80 -3.41 -4.32 13.39
C GLU A 80 -3.56 -3.81 11.95
N ILE A 81 -4.34 -2.75 11.73
CA ILE A 81 -4.44 -2.11 10.41
C ILE A 81 -3.09 -1.53 9.97
N ALA A 82 -2.32 -0.92 10.88
CA ALA A 82 -0.98 -0.43 10.58
C ALA A 82 -0.04 -1.57 10.15
N ALA A 83 -0.05 -2.69 10.87
CA ALA A 83 0.74 -3.87 10.55
C ALA A 83 0.38 -4.44 9.16
N ARG A 84 -0.91 -4.62 8.88
CA ARG A 84 -1.39 -5.15 7.58
C ARG A 84 -1.07 -4.23 6.40
N THR A 85 -1.11 -2.93 6.61
CA THR A 85 -0.76 -1.94 5.58
C THR A 85 0.75 -1.73 5.45
N GLY A 86 1.58 -2.41 6.26
CA GLY A 86 3.04 -2.37 6.17
C GLY A 86 3.69 -1.15 6.82
N TYR A 87 3.06 -0.58 7.86
CA TYR A 87 3.66 0.41 8.74
C TYR A 87 4.21 -0.23 10.00
N SER A 88 5.41 0.20 10.41
CA SER A 88 6.06 -0.31 11.62
C SER A 88 5.41 0.18 12.91
N THR A 89 4.68 1.31 12.88
CA THR A 89 4.02 1.87 14.07
C THR A 89 2.61 2.39 13.75
N PRO A 90 1.66 2.28 14.71
CA PRO A 90 0.31 2.83 14.56
C PRO A 90 0.33 4.35 14.33
N SER A 91 1.22 5.06 15.01
CA SER A 91 1.38 6.52 14.88
C SER A 91 1.90 6.94 13.50
N GLY A 92 2.78 6.12 12.89
CA GLY A 92 3.24 6.34 11.52
C GLY A 92 2.11 6.15 10.51
N PHE A 93 1.33 5.09 10.68
CA PHE A 93 0.12 4.85 9.88
C PHE A 93 -0.89 5.99 10.03
N ALA A 94 -1.23 6.40 11.25
CA ALA A 94 -2.24 7.43 11.49
C ALA A 94 -1.88 8.77 10.84
N ARG A 95 -0.60 9.17 10.90
CA ARG A 95 -0.10 10.38 10.22
C ARG A 95 -0.19 10.27 8.69
N ALA A 96 0.25 9.14 8.13
CA ALA A 96 0.17 8.92 6.69
C ALA A 96 -1.27 8.87 6.18
N PHE A 97 -2.15 8.16 6.90
CA PHE A 97 -3.56 8.06 6.59
C PHE A 97 -4.25 9.43 6.66
N ALA A 98 -4.00 10.22 7.71
CA ALA A 98 -4.58 11.56 7.82
C ALA A 98 -4.15 12.50 6.69
N ARG A 99 -2.87 12.42 6.26
CA ARG A 99 -2.35 13.19 5.13
C ARG A 99 -3.09 12.88 3.83
N TRP A 100 -3.54 11.64 3.62
CA TRP A 100 -4.19 11.23 2.36
C TRP A 100 -5.72 11.21 2.42
N ALA A 101 -6.30 10.79 3.54
CA ALA A 101 -7.74 10.69 3.73
C ALA A 101 -8.35 11.99 4.29
N GLY A 102 -7.53 13.00 4.61
CA GLY A 102 -7.97 14.26 5.21
C GLY A 102 -8.41 14.17 6.68
N SER A 103 -8.44 12.97 7.25
CA SER A 103 -8.81 12.76 8.66
C SER A 103 -8.13 11.53 9.27
N PRO A 104 -7.90 11.51 10.60
CA PRO A 104 -7.29 10.37 11.27
C PRO A 104 -8.16 9.10 11.19
N PRO A 105 -7.57 7.89 11.25
CA PRO A 105 -8.29 6.62 11.13
C PRO A 105 -9.50 6.46 12.05
N ARG A 106 -9.36 6.84 13.34
CA ARG A 106 -10.46 6.77 14.32
C ARG A 106 -11.65 7.67 13.93
N LYS A 107 -11.37 8.89 13.44
CA LYS A 107 -12.40 9.83 12.98
C LYS A 107 -13.08 9.32 11.71
N TYR A 108 -12.28 8.76 10.80
CA TYR A 108 -12.77 8.14 9.57
C TYR A 108 -13.72 6.96 9.84
N ARG A 109 -13.38 6.08 10.79
CA ARG A 109 -14.24 4.97 11.23
C ARG A 109 -15.56 5.45 11.85
N LYS A 110 -15.51 6.48 12.70
CA LYS A 110 -16.71 7.03 13.32
C LYS A 110 -17.66 7.64 12.29
N ALA A 111 -17.10 8.29 11.26
CA ALA A 111 -17.87 8.88 10.16
C ALA A 111 -18.57 7.83 9.27
N SER A 112 -18.03 6.60 9.17
CA SER A 112 -18.67 5.50 8.43
C SER A 112 -19.76 4.75 9.21
N GLY A 113 -20.16 5.26 10.38
CA GLY A 113 -21.29 4.73 11.15
C GLY A 113 -20.96 3.54 12.07
N ARG A 114 -19.67 3.14 12.19
CA ARG A 114 -19.25 2.14 13.18
C ARG A 114 -18.78 2.83 14.46
N PRO A 115 -19.41 2.61 15.63
CA PRO A 115 -18.88 3.11 16.90
C PRO A 115 -17.49 2.48 17.11
N GLY A 116 -16.48 3.32 17.31
CA GLY A 116 -15.09 2.87 17.39
C GLY A 116 -14.87 1.97 18.60
N LEU A 117 -14.34 0.77 18.37
CA LEU A 117 -13.78 -0.07 19.43
C LEU A 117 -12.71 0.74 20.18
N ILE A 118 -12.88 0.79 21.50
CA ILE A 118 -12.15 1.65 22.45
C ILE A 118 -10.69 1.22 22.51
#